data_AF-A0AB39CZ97-F1
#
_entry.id   AF-A0AB39CZ97-F1
#
_cell.length_a   1.000
_cell.length_b   1.000
_cell.length_c   1.000
_cell.angle_alpha   90.00
_cell.angle_beta   90.00
_cell.angle_gamma   90.00
#
_symmetry.space_group_name_H-M   'P 1'
#
loop_
_entity.id
_entity.type
_entity.pdbx_description
1 polymer ?
#
loop_
_entity_poly.entity_id
_entity_poly.type
_entity_poly.pdbx_seq_one_letter_code
_entity_poly.pdbx_strand_id
1 'polypeptide(L)'
;MKHSLCALASGLALAFAGTAALAGSTGDVYQNGFNNDAEITQAFNGDASTVITQIDTSNIAKANQSNNYFGPSLIDIYQKGYNNYADAEQSHNTIASSKVVQKGWKNVTNTDQSHNVNAKSDVYQDGVNNSADVTQTWTFNASAKIVQKGLKNVAETNQEHSLDATADIYQDGVNNSADVHQKWTSNADAKIVQAGFMNTSTVTQQFGSNQNADLYQDGWLNTATVMQTGSNLSATAVQIGVGNTATFNQTGW
;
A
#
# COMPACT_ATOMS: atom_id res chain seq x y z
N MET A 1 6.23 -46.26 -2.02
CA MET A 1 7.19 -45.33 -1.40
C MET A 1 6.69 -43.91 -1.67
N LYS A 2 6.22 -43.19 -0.64
CA LYS A 2 5.88 -41.77 -0.78
C LYS A 2 7.19 -41.00 -0.63
N HIS A 3 7.71 -40.46 -1.73
CA HIS A 3 8.83 -39.54 -1.66
C HIS A 3 8.32 -38.24 -1.05
N SER A 4 8.68 -38.01 0.22
CA SER A 4 8.58 -36.69 0.83
C SER A 4 9.65 -35.84 0.14
N LEU A 5 9.26 -35.06 -0.88
CA LEU A 5 10.17 -34.09 -1.47
C LEU A 5 10.48 -33.03 -0.41
N CYS A 6 11.78 -32.86 -0.18
CA CYS A 6 12.36 -31.88 0.72
C CYS A 6 11.89 -30.47 0.33
N ALA A 7 11.21 -29.77 1.23
CA ALA A 7 10.88 -28.37 1.06
C ALA A 7 12.16 -27.54 1.25
N LEU A 8 12.73 -27.04 0.16
CA LEU A 8 13.68 -25.93 0.24
C LEU A 8 12.88 -24.65 0.48
N ALA A 9 12.73 -24.31 1.75
CA ALA A 9 12.38 -22.96 2.19
C ALA A 9 13.69 -22.18 2.22
N SER A 10 13.92 -21.29 1.25
CA SER A 10 15.00 -20.32 1.33
C SER A 10 14.42 -19.03 1.91
N GLY A 11 14.67 -18.81 3.19
CA GLY A 11 14.45 -17.52 3.85
C GLY A 11 15.80 -16.98 4.30
N LEU A 12 16.14 -15.75 3.93
CA LEU A 12 17.31 -15.05 4.44
C LEU A 12 16.84 -13.85 5.25
N ALA A 13 17.09 -13.89 6.56
CA ALA A 13 16.93 -12.74 7.44
C ALA A 13 18.33 -12.20 7.79
N LEU A 14 18.62 -10.98 7.36
CA LEU A 14 19.91 -10.33 7.55
C LEU A 14 19.73 -9.04 8.36
N ALA A 15 20.23 -9.04 9.60
CA ALA A 15 20.15 -7.90 10.50
C ALA A 15 21.55 -7.29 10.73
N PHE A 16 21.72 -6.02 10.40
CA PHE A 16 22.94 -5.24 10.64
C PHE A 16 22.69 -4.23 11.77
N ALA A 17 23.24 -4.52 12.96
CA ALA A 17 23.20 -3.59 14.10
C ALA A 17 24.28 -2.49 13.93
N GLY A 18 23.85 -1.24 13.77
CA GLY A 18 24.73 -0.07 13.86
C GLY A 18 24.95 0.31 15.33
N THR A 19 26.22 0.35 15.74
CA THR A 19 26.80 0.86 17.00
C THR A 19 25.86 1.16 18.19
N ALA A 20 26.10 0.40 19.27
CA ALA A 20 25.81 0.67 20.68
C ALA A 20 24.34 0.56 21.15
N ALA A 21 24.01 -0.65 21.64
CA ALA A 21 23.15 -0.91 22.80
C ALA A 21 21.72 -0.31 22.79
N LEU A 22 20.83 -0.86 21.96
CA LEU A 22 19.35 -0.84 22.15
C LEU A 22 18.59 -1.76 21.17
N ALA A 23 19.20 -2.84 20.68
CA ALA A 23 18.64 -3.62 19.56
C ALA A 23 17.44 -4.51 19.97
N GLY A 24 16.22 -3.99 19.81
CA GLY A 24 14.95 -4.72 19.89
C GLY A 24 14.41 -5.18 18.54
N SER A 25 15.21 -5.09 17.48
CA SER A 25 14.74 -5.42 16.13
C SER A 25 14.49 -6.93 15.97
N THR A 26 13.35 -7.30 15.40
CA THR A 26 12.89 -8.69 15.22
C THR A 26 12.54 -8.95 13.77
N GLY A 27 12.80 -10.17 13.29
CA GLY A 27 12.46 -10.61 11.94
C GLY A 27 12.00 -12.06 11.98
N ASP A 28 10.72 -12.30 11.71
CA ASP A 28 10.11 -13.64 11.74
C ASP A 28 9.64 -14.03 10.34
N VAL A 29 10.05 -15.22 9.88
CA VAL A 29 9.62 -15.79 8.59
C VAL A 29 8.93 -17.13 8.84
N TYR A 30 7.71 -17.29 8.33
CA TYR A 30 6.97 -18.54 8.29
C TYR A 30 6.61 -18.89 6.85
N GLN A 31 7.16 -20.00 6.33
CA GLN A 31 6.88 -20.48 4.98
C GLN A 31 6.28 -21.89 5.03
N ASN A 32 5.09 -22.06 4.44
CA ASN A 32 4.42 -23.36 4.32
C ASN A 32 4.02 -23.62 2.87
N GLY A 33 4.82 -24.41 2.16
CA GLY A 33 4.56 -24.84 0.78
C GLY A 33 5.85 -24.97 -0.03
N PHE A 34 5.79 -24.73 -1.35
CA PHE A 34 6.90 -25.02 -2.26
C PHE A 34 7.40 -23.76 -2.98
N ASN A 35 8.73 -23.57 -2.99
CA ASN A 35 9.41 -22.51 -3.75
C ASN A 35 8.96 -21.09 -3.37
N ASN A 36 8.66 -20.85 -2.10
CA ASN A 36 8.45 -19.49 -1.60
C ASN A 36 9.80 -18.84 -1.28
N ASP A 37 9.93 -17.55 -1.54
CA ASP A 37 11.14 -16.75 -1.29
C ASP A 37 10.81 -15.60 -0.33
N ALA A 38 11.53 -15.52 0.78
CA ALA A 38 11.32 -14.51 1.81
C ALA A 38 12.65 -13.85 2.17
N GLU A 39 12.70 -12.53 2.05
CA GLU A 39 13.87 -11.72 2.36
C GLU A 39 13.51 -10.67 3.39
N ILE A 40 14.26 -10.64 4.50
CA ILE A 40 14.21 -9.56 5.49
C ILE A 40 15.59 -8.92 5.56
N THR A 41 15.65 -7.61 5.31
CA THR A 41 16.84 -6.79 5.54
C THR A 41 16.53 -5.72 6.58
N GLN A 42 17.31 -5.66 7.65
CA GLN A 42 17.18 -4.65 8.70
C GLN A 42 18.54 -3.99 8.96
N ALA A 43 18.65 -2.67 8.82
CA ALA A 43 19.90 -1.95 9.01
C ALA A 43 19.71 -0.65 9.81
N PHE A 44 20.50 -0.43 10.85
CA PHE A 44 20.52 0.85 11.61
C PHE A 44 19.16 1.28 12.20
N ASN A 45 18.33 0.31 12.62
CA ASN A 45 17.03 0.59 13.23
C ASN A 45 17.11 0.59 14.77
N GLY A 46 16.23 1.36 15.42
CA GLY A 46 15.98 1.26 16.86
C GLY A 46 15.12 0.03 17.20
N ASP A 47 13.83 0.09 16.86
CA ASP A 47 12.82 -0.93 17.17
C ASP A 47 12.08 -1.39 15.89
N ALA A 48 12.77 -2.10 15.01
CA ALA A 48 12.21 -2.59 13.76
C ALA A 48 11.70 -4.04 13.89
N SER A 49 10.42 -4.29 13.61
CA SER A 49 9.85 -5.64 13.57
C SER A 49 9.33 -5.96 12.18
N THR A 50 9.74 -7.11 11.65
CA THR A 50 9.23 -7.63 10.39
C THR A 50 8.66 -9.02 10.59
N VAL A 51 7.48 -9.27 10.03
CA VAL A 51 6.87 -10.60 9.96
C VAL A 51 6.55 -10.90 8.50
N ILE A 52 7.03 -12.04 8.00
CA ILE A 52 6.67 -12.57 6.68
C ILE A 52 6.02 -13.94 6.88
N THR A 53 4.80 -14.09 6.38
CA THR A 53 4.08 -15.37 6.31
C THR A 53 3.76 -15.67 4.86
N GLN A 54 4.24 -16.81 4.34
CA GLN A 54 3.95 -17.27 2.98
C GLN A 54 3.38 -18.68 3.01
N ILE A 55 2.25 -18.86 2.34
CA ILE A 55 1.55 -20.14 2.26
C ILE A 55 1.30 -20.48 0.79
N ASP A 56 1.42 -21.76 0.46
CA ASP A 56 1.32 -22.34 -0.87
C ASP A 56 2.61 -22.12 -1.70
N THR A 57 2.54 -21.62 -2.93
CA THR A 57 3.63 -21.84 -3.89
C THR A 57 4.12 -20.59 -4.61
N SER A 58 5.45 -20.47 -4.77
CA SER A 58 6.09 -19.40 -5.55
C SER A 58 5.80 -17.97 -5.11
N ASN A 59 5.39 -17.77 -3.86
CA ASN A 59 5.22 -16.41 -3.33
C ASN A 59 6.60 -15.80 -3.03
N ILE A 60 6.75 -14.51 -3.31
CA ILE A 60 7.96 -13.73 -3.06
C ILE A 60 7.61 -12.57 -2.14
N ALA A 61 8.31 -12.44 -1.02
CA ALA A 61 8.12 -11.37 -0.05
C ALA A 61 9.48 -10.76 0.30
N LYS A 62 9.58 -9.45 0.15
CA LYS A 62 10.76 -8.68 0.53
C LYS A 62 10.36 -7.61 1.53
N ALA A 63 11.11 -7.50 2.60
CA ALA A 63 10.90 -6.52 3.64
C ALA A 63 12.25 -5.87 3.99
N ASN A 64 12.38 -4.57 3.73
CA ASN A 64 13.58 -3.80 4.02
C ASN A 64 13.25 -2.67 4.99
N GLN A 65 13.95 -2.63 6.13
CA GLN A 65 13.86 -1.55 7.10
C GLN A 65 15.25 -0.97 7.33
N SER A 66 15.43 0.32 7.02
CA SER A 66 16.71 0.99 7.23
C SER A 66 16.59 2.34 7.94
N ASN A 67 17.50 2.64 8.86
CA ASN A 67 17.61 3.95 9.50
C ASN A 67 16.30 4.42 10.17
N ASN A 68 15.46 3.51 10.66
CA ASN A 68 14.25 3.90 11.36
C ASN A 68 14.58 4.20 12.82
N TYR A 69 14.44 5.46 13.20
CA TYR A 69 14.85 5.98 14.50
C TYR A 69 13.62 6.27 15.36
N PHE A 70 13.68 5.92 16.64
CA PHE A 70 12.68 6.27 17.66
C PHE A 70 11.26 5.70 17.39
N GLY A 71 10.92 4.61 18.09
CA GLY A 71 9.61 3.98 18.06
C GLY A 71 9.50 2.80 17.08
N PRO A 72 8.38 2.05 17.12
CA PRO A 72 8.23 0.82 16.35
C PRO A 72 8.10 1.08 14.85
N SER A 73 8.95 0.41 14.07
CA SER A 73 8.80 0.29 12.62
C SER A 73 8.38 -1.13 12.30
N LEU A 74 7.20 -1.30 11.71
CA LEU A 74 6.57 -2.60 11.50
C LEU A 74 6.37 -2.88 10.02
N ILE A 75 6.82 -4.04 9.56
CA ILE A 75 6.43 -4.62 8.26
C ILE A 75 5.75 -5.97 8.51
N ASP A 76 4.51 -6.12 8.07
CA ASP A 76 3.75 -7.39 8.14
C ASP A 76 3.31 -7.80 6.74
N ILE A 77 3.91 -8.86 6.21
CA ILE A 77 3.57 -9.42 4.89
C ILE A 77 2.94 -10.80 5.08
N TYR A 78 1.71 -10.94 4.64
CA TYR A 78 0.99 -12.21 4.57
C TYR A 78 0.63 -12.52 3.11
N GLN A 79 1.13 -13.64 2.59
CA GLN A 79 0.82 -14.13 1.25
C GLN A 79 0.24 -15.54 1.30
N LYS A 80 -0.86 -15.75 0.60
CA LYS A 80 -1.47 -17.07 0.41
C LYS A 80 -1.86 -17.28 -1.04
N GLY A 81 -1.34 -18.35 -1.65
CA GLY A 81 -1.70 -18.78 -2.99
C GLY A 81 -0.50 -18.91 -3.91
N TYR A 82 -0.64 -18.51 -5.16
CA TYR A 82 0.38 -18.78 -6.19
C TYR A 82 1.02 -17.50 -6.72
N ASN A 83 2.35 -17.42 -6.63
CA ASN A 83 3.12 -16.39 -7.33
C ASN A 83 2.73 -14.95 -6.97
N ASN A 84 2.34 -14.70 -5.72
CA ASN A 84 2.16 -13.33 -5.23
C ASN A 84 3.53 -12.70 -4.96
N TYR A 85 3.65 -11.40 -5.21
CA TYR A 85 4.86 -10.61 -4.98
C TYR A 85 4.53 -9.45 -4.05
N ALA A 86 5.27 -9.32 -2.96
CA ALA A 86 5.17 -8.20 -2.02
C ALA A 86 6.57 -7.65 -1.76
N ASP A 87 6.69 -6.33 -1.89
CA ASP A 87 7.90 -5.58 -1.55
C ASP A 87 7.51 -4.45 -0.61
N ALA A 88 8.10 -4.42 0.57
CA ALA A 88 7.85 -3.40 1.57
C ALA A 88 9.15 -2.80 2.06
N GLU A 89 9.31 -1.49 1.86
CA GLU A 89 10.47 -0.72 2.26
C GLU A 89 10.07 0.38 3.27
N GLN A 90 10.85 0.49 4.34
CA GLN A 90 10.76 1.56 5.32
C GLN A 90 12.14 2.16 5.56
N SER A 91 12.33 3.43 5.21
CA SER A 91 13.60 4.12 5.47
C SER A 91 13.46 5.45 6.21
N HIS A 92 14.35 5.74 7.14
CA HIS A 92 14.42 7.05 7.82
C HIS A 92 13.12 7.49 8.53
N ASN A 93 12.27 6.55 8.95
CA ASN A 93 11.00 6.89 9.61
C ASN A 93 11.15 7.02 11.13
N THR A 94 10.22 7.75 11.74
CA THR A 94 9.92 7.75 13.16
C THR A 94 8.52 7.19 13.36
N ILE A 95 8.42 5.92 13.76
CA ILE A 95 7.17 5.14 13.77
C ILE A 95 6.61 4.99 12.36
N ALA A 96 6.58 3.77 11.84
CA ALA A 96 5.94 3.48 10.56
C ALA A 96 5.38 2.06 10.57
N SER A 97 4.27 1.85 9.84
CA SER A 97 3.73 0.52 9.65
C SER A 97 3.35 0.30 8.19
N SER A 98 3.82 -0.81 7.62
CA SER A 98 3.37 -1.32 6.33
C SER A 98 2.80 -2.71 6.54
N LYS A 99 1.57 -2.90 6.08
CA LYS A 99 0.88 -4.19 6.11
C LYS A 99 0.46 -4.58 4.70
N VAL A 100 0.84 -5.78 4.29
CA VAL A 100 0.50 -6.35 2.98
C VAL A 100 -0.17 -7.71 3.19
N VAL A 101 -1.39 -7.86 2.69
CA VAL A 101 -2.14 -9.12 2.70
C VAL A 101 -2.52 -9.46 1.27
N GLN A 102 -1.95 -10.51 0.71
CA GLN A 102 -2.25 -10.99 -0.63
C GLN A 102 -2.82 -12.40 -0.60
N LYS A 103 -3.98 -12.57 -1.22
CA LYS A 103 -4.68 -13.85 -1.37
C LYS A 103 -4.98 -14.09 -2.84
N GLY A 104 -4.68 -15.28 -3.31
CA GLY A 104 -4.92 -15.66 -4.70
C GLY A 104 -3.63 -15.66 -5.50
N TRP A 105 -3.70 -15.26 -6.77
CA TRP A 105 -2.68 -15.58 -7.76
C TRP A 105 -2.09 -14.33 -8.40
N LYS A 106 -0.76 -14.23 -8.46
CA LYS A 106 -0.05 -13.16 -9.19
C LYS A 106 -0.39 -11.75 -8.72
N ASN A 107 -0.83 -11.57 -7.47
CA ASN A 107 -1.03 -10.23 -6.95
C ASN A 107 0.34 -9.60 -6.66
N VAL A 108 0.45 -8.30 -6.92
CA VAL A 108 1.68 -7.51 -6.76
C VAL A 108 1.38 -6.35 -5.83
N THR A 109 2.24 -6.16 -4.83
CA THR A 109 2.17 -5.02 -3.92
C THR A 109 3.57 -4.45 -3.73
N ASN A 110 3.67 -3.15 -3.83
CA ASN A 110 4.84 -2.38 -3.43
C ASN A 110 4.42 -1.34 -2.39
N THR A 111 5.20 -1.19 -1.32
CA THR A 111 5.00 -0.11 -0.35
C THR A 111 6.34 0.51 0.00
N ASP A 112 6.49 1.82 -0.20
CA ASP A 112 7.66 2.61 0.19
C ASP A 112 7.23 3.69 1.19
N GLN A 113 7.81 3.64 2.39
CA GLN A 113 7.65 4.67 3.40
C GLN A 113 9.04 5.26 3.73
N SER A 114 9.27 6.50 3.34
CA SER A 114 10.55 7.19 3.55
C SER A 114 10.43 8.54 4.26
N HIS A 115 11.29 8.81 5.25
CA HIS A 115 11.35 10.09 5.97
C HIS A 115 10.03 10.52 6.64
N ASN A 116 9.21 9.58 7.09
CA ASN A 116 7.91 9.89 7.66
C ASN A 116 7.91 9.87 9.20
N VAL A 117 6.88 10.48 9.77
CA VAL A 117 6.51 10.32 11.17
C VAL A 117 5.11 9.72 11.25
N ASN A 118 4.98 8.58 11.93
CA ASN A 118 3.71 7.86 12.12
C ASN A 118 2.96 7.56 10.79
N ALA A 119 3.69 7.09 9.78
CA ALA A 119 3.09 6.70 8.50
C ALA A 119 2.51 5.28 8.54
N LYS A 120 1.38 5.09 7.87
CA LYS A 120 0.68 3.81 7.76
C LYS A 120 0.31 3.48 6.32
N SER A 121 0.66 2.27 5.91
CA SER A 121 0.21 1.62 4.68
C SER A 121 -0.49 0.30 5.02
N ASP A 122 -1.68 0.06 4.45
CA ASP A 122 -2.46 -1.17 4.60
C ASP A 122 -3.01 -1.61 3.25
N VAL A 123 -2.39 -2.63 2.64
CA VAL A 123 -2.76 -3.16 1.34
C VAL A 123 -3.36 -4.55 1.51
N TYR A 124 -4.58 -4.73 1.02
CA TYR A 124 -5.28 -6.00 0.95
C TYR A 124 -5.67 -6.33 -0.49
N GLN A 125 -5.19 -7.45 -1.01
CA GLN A 125 -5.54 -7.96 -2.34
C GLN A 125 -6.12 -9.37 -2.21
N ASP A 126 -7.31 -9.58 -2.75
CA ASP A 126 -7.94 -10.90 -2.86
C ASP A 126 -8.40 -11.15 -4.30
N GLY A 127 -7.71 -12.04 -5.00
CA GLY A 127 -8.04 -12.40 -6.36
C GLY A 127 -6.81 -12.64 -7.22
N VAL A 128 -6.86 -12.17 -8.47
CA VAL A 128 -5.87 -12.53 -9.49
C VAL A 128 -5.28 -11.29 -10.14
N ASN A 129 -3.96 -11.21 -10.19
CA ASN A 129 -3.23 -10.20 -10.94
C ASN A 129 -3.60 -8.75 -10.55
N ASN A 130 -3.98 -8.52 -9.29
CA ASN A 130 -4.18 -7.16 -8.78
C ASN A 130 -2.81 -6.52 -8.51
N SER A 131 -2.71 -5.21 -8.71
CA SER A 131 -1.49 -4.42 -8.49
C SER A 131 -1.80 -3.24 -7.56
N ALA A 132 -1.00 -3.07 -6.53
CA ALA A 132 -1.13 -1.98 -5.58
C ALA A 132 0.25 -1.35 -5.32
N ASP A 133 0.33 -0.03 -5.40
CA ASP A 133 1.52 0.74 -5.01
C ASP A 133 1.13 1.80 -3.98
N VAL A 134 1.89 1.89 -2.90
CA VAL A 134 1.76 2.93 -1.88
C VAL A 134 3.12 3.56 -1.65
N THR A 135 3.24 4.85 -1.93
CA THR A 135 4.42 5.65 -1.62
C THR A 135 4.05 6.76 -0.64
N GLN A 136 4.76 6.85 0.49
CA GLN A 136 4.62 7.90 1.48
C GLN A 136 6.00 8.50 1.77
N THR A 137 6.19 9.78 1.46
CA THR A 137 7.49 10.43 1.62
C THR A 137 7.37 11.79 2.29
N TRP A 138 8.20 12.05 3.30
CA TRP A 138 8.19 13.30 4.07
C TRP A 138 6.81 13.66 4.67
N THR A 139 6.10 12.65 5.19
CA THR A 139 4.76 12.84 5.74
C THR A 139 4.74 12.80 7.28
N PHE A 140 3.70 13.40 7.86
CA PHE A 140 3.38 13.27 9.29
C PHE A 140 1.94 12.76 9.40
N ASN A 141 1.73 11.61 10.07
CA ASN A 141 0.44 10.94 10.21
C ASN A 141 -0.25 10.57 8.88
N ALA A 142 0.50 10.27 7.82
CA ALA A 142 -0.13 9.81 6.58
C ALA A 142 -0.67 8.38 6.70
N SER A 143 -1.86 8.14 6.16
CA SER A 143 -2.51 6.84 6.10
C SER A 143 -2.95 6.52 4.68
N ALA A 144 -2.50 5.39 4.16
CA ALA A 144 -2.89 4.85 2.87
C ALA A 144 -3.49 3.46 3.06
N LYS A 145 -4.66 3.23 2.46
CA LYS A 145 -5.33 1.94 2.47
C LYS A 145 -5.82 1.57 1.08
N ILE A 146 -5.44 0.38 0.63
CA ILE A 146 -5.87 -0.17 -0.65
C ILE A 146 -6.53 -1.52 -0.40
N VAL A 147 -7.76 -1.69 -0.88
CA VAL A 147 -8.48 -2.96 -0.87
C VAL A 147 -8.90 -3.30 -2.28
N GLN A 148 -8.35 -4.38 -2.84
CA GLN A 148 -8.67 -4.85 -4.18
C GLN A 148 -9.23 -6.27 -4.14
N LYS A 149 -10.41 -6.46 -4.71
CA LYS A 149 -11.06 -7.75 -4.87
C LYS A 149 -11.35 -8.01 -6.34
N GLY A 150 -10.99 -9.19 -6.83
CA GLY A 150 -11.25 -9.60 -8.21
C GLY A 150 -10.00 -9.67 -9.08
N LEU A 151 -10.09 -9.22 -10.33
CA LEU A 151 -9.09 -9.50 -11.37
C LEU A 151 -8.50 -8.22 -11.95
N LYS A 152 -7.17 -8.11 -12.01
CA LYS A 152 -6.46 -7.02 -12.72
C LYS A 152 -6.80 -5.61 -12.25
N ASN A 153 -7.21 -5.43 -11.00
CA ASN A 153 -7.39 -4.10 -10.45
C ASN A 153 -6.02 -3.45 -10.19
N VAL A 154 -5.92 -2.16 -10.43
CA VAL A 154 -4.70 -1.35 -10.23
C VAL A 154 -5.04 -0.18 -9.32
N ALA A 155 -4.25 0.01 -8.27
CA ALA A 155 -4.41 1.10 -7.31
C ALA A 155 -3.04 1.70 -6.99
N GLU A 156 -2.97 3.02 -6.99
CA GLU A 156 -1.78 3.78 -6.62
C GLU A 156 -2.15 4.87 -5.62
N THR A 157 -1.38 4.97 -4.54
CA THR A 157 -1.47 6.05 -3.57
C THR A 157 -0.09 6.67 -3.39
N ASN A 158 0.01 7.98 -3.59
CA ASN A 158 1.23 8.74 -3.37
C ASN A 158 0.93 9.96 -2.48
N GLN A 159 1.57 9.99 -1.30
CA GLN A 159 1.45 11.05 -0.31
C GLN A 159 2.82 11.66 -0.06
N GLU A 160 3.02 12.90 -0.48
CA GLU A 160 4.31 13.58 -0.44
C GLU A 160 4.21 14.91 0.32
N HIS A 161 5.14 15.17 1.24
CA HIS A 161 5.21 16.44 1.98
C HIS A 161 3.86 16.85 2.62
N SER A 162 3.15 15.89 3.22
CA SER A 162 1.78 16.09 3.68
C SER A 162 1.59 15.75 5.16
N LEU A 163 0.69 16.49 5.80
CA LEU A 163 0.30 16.35 7.21
C LEU A 163 -1.13 15.81 7.30
N ASP A 164 -1.34 14.73 8.06
CA ASP A 164 -2.67 14.13 8.25
C ASP A 164 -3.38 13.81 6.91
N ALA A 165 -2.62 13.25 5.96
CA ALA A 165 -3.13 12.87 4.64
C ALA A 165 -3.70 11.45 4.68
N THR A 166 -4.93 11.27 4.21
CA THR A 166 -5.62 9.97 4.16
C THR A 166 -6.05 9.65 2.73
N ALA A 167 -5.73 8.44 2.30
CA ALA A 167 -6.09 7.92 0.98
C ALA A 167 -6.65 6.50 1.09
N ASP A 168 -7.91 6.33 0.72
CA ASP A 168 -8.69 5.10 0.90
C ASP A 168 -9.23 4.62 -0.46
N ILE A 169 -8.67 3.55 -1.01
CA ILE A 169 -9.07 2.96 -2.30
C ILE A 169 -9.73 1.60 -2.07
N TYR A 170 -10.94 1.42 -2.58
CA TYR A 170 -11.67 0.16 -2.58
C TYR A 170 -12.10 -0.20 -4.02
N GLN A 171 -11.60 -1.31 -4.53
CA GLN A 171 -11.94 -1.82 -5.86
C GLN A 171 -12.50 -3.23 -5.75
N ASP A 172 -13.70 -3.44 -6.27
CA ASP A 172 -14.34 -4.75 -6.39
C ASP A 172 -14.75 -4.99 -7.84
N GLY A 173 -14.10 -5.94 -8.51
CA GLY A 173 -14.42 -6.30 -9.87
C GLY A 173 -13.19 -6.51 -10.73
N VAL A 174 -13.25 -6.05 -11.98
CA VAL A 174 -12.29 -6.43 -13.01
C VAL A 174 -11.74 -5.20 -13.73
N ASN A 175 -10.41 -5.09 -13.75
CA ASN A 175 -9.68 -4.07 -14.50
C ASN A 175 -10.04 -2.63 -14.10
N ASN A 176 -10.39 -2.40 -12.82
CA ASN A 176 -10.58 -1.06 -12.28
C ASN A 176 -9.21 -0.40 -12.01
N SER A 177 -9.14 0.92 -12.17
CA SER A 177 -7.93 1.73 -11.96
C SER A 177 -8.24 2.91 -11.05
N ALA A 178 -7.46 3.07 -9.98
CA ALA A 178 -7.61 4.14 -9.01
C ALA A 178 -6.24 4.76 -8.70
N ASP A 179 -6.18 6.09 -8.67
CA ASP A 179 -4.97 6.86 -8.41
C ASP A 179 -5.31 7.99 -7.42
N VAL A 180 -4.55 8.09 -6.33
CA VAL A 180 -4.62 9.19 -5.37
C VAL A 180 -3.24 9.82 -5.22
N HIS A 181 -3.15 11.11 -5.53
CA HIS A 181 -1.96 11.94 -5.33
C HIS A 181 -2.26 13.09 -4.35
N GLN A 182 -1.63 13.09 -3.17
CA GLN A 182 -1.74 14.14 -2.16
C GLN A 182 -0.37 14.76 -1.92
N LYS A 183 -0.20 16.04 -2.28
CA LYS A 183 1.12 16.70 -2.26
C LYS A 183 1.06 18.09 -1.66
N TRP A 184 1.92 18.39 -0.69
CA TRP A 184 1.93 19.67 0.03
C TRP A 184 0.57 19.98 0.65
N THR A 185 -0.03 18.99 1.31
CA THR A 185 -1.37 19.10 1.88
C THR A 185 -1.37 19.00 3.41
N SER A 186 -2.42 19.53 4.03
CA SER A 186 -2.73 19.30 5.45
C SER A 186 -4.19 18.93 5.62
N ASN A 187 -4.51 17.81 6.29
CA ASN A 187 -5.88 17.30 6.40
C ASN A 187 -6.52 17.07 5.02
N ALA A 188 -5.82 16.33 4.14
CA ALA A 188 -6.37 15.91 2.86
C ALA A 188 -6.96 14.51 2.98
N ASP A 189 -8.20 14.35 2.56
CA ASP A 189 -8.92 13.07 2.53
C ASP A 189 -9.36 12.77 1.09
N ALA A 190 -8.98 11.59 0.62
CA ALA A 190 -9.35 11.07 -0.68
C ALA A 190 -9.87 9.65 -0.53
N LYS A 191 -11.10 9.42 -1.01
CA LYS A 191 -11.73 8.12 -1.02
C LYS A 191 -12.22 7.77 -2.41
N ILE A 192 -11.81 6.59 -2.88
CA ILE A 192 -12.24 6.02 -4.15
C ILE A 192 -12.90 4.67 -3.88
N VAL A 193 -14.12 4.49 -4.39
CA VAL A 193 -14.84 3.22 -4.38
C VAL A 193 -15.27 2.88 -5.80
N GLN A 194 -14.78 1.76 -6.32
CA GLN A 194 -15.09 1.29 -7.67
C GLN A 194 -15.63 -0.13 -7.64
N ALA A 195 -16.83 -0.32 -8.16
CA ALA A 195 -17.46 -1.61 -8.37
C ALA A 195 -17.71 -1.84 -9.86
N GLY A 196 -17.35 -3.02 -10.37
CA GLY A 196 -17.64 -3.40 -11.76
C GLY A 196 -16.41 -3.52 -12.66
N PHE A 197 -16.49 -3.01 -13.89
CA PHE A 197 -15.52 -3.31 -14.96
C PHE A 197 -14.94 -2.05 -15.58
N MET A 198 -13.61 -1.96 -15.64
CA MET A 198 -12.91 -0.86 -16.33
C MET A 198 -13.31 0.54 -15.85
N ASN A 199 -13.59 0.71 -14.56
CA ASN A 199 -13.78 2.04 -14.00
C ASN A 199 -12.42 2.69 -13.69
N THR A 200 -12.31 4.00 -13.93
CA THR A 200 -11.11 4.79 -13.71
C THR A 200 -11.43 5.97 -12.80
N SER A 201 -10.66 6.14 -11.73
CA SER A 201 -10.78 7.25 -10.78
C SER A 201 -9.43 7.85 -10.48
N THR A 202 -9.34 9.18 -10.50
CA THR A 202 -8.12 9.92 -10.15
C THR A 202 -8.48 11.05 -9.20
N VAL A 203 -7.78 11.14 -8.07
CA VAL A 203 -7.84 12.26 -7.14
C VAL A 203 -6.47 12.90 -7.04
N THR A 204 -6.40 14.21 -7.26
CA THR A 204 -5.20 15.01 -7.06
C THR A 204 -5.52 16.17 -6.12
N GLN A 205 -4.82 16.22 -5.00
CA GLN A 205 -5.00 17.18 -3.91
C GLN A 205 -3.66 17.87 -3.64
N GLN A 206 -3.60 19.19 -3.85
CA GLN A 206 -2.35 19.94 -3.80
C GLN A 206 -2.45 21.29 -3.10
N PHE A 207 -1.36 21.71 -2.47
CA PHE A 207 -1.10 23.08 -2.02
C PHE A 207 -2.23 23.69 -1.16
N GLY A 208 -2.66 23.00 -0.10
CA GLY A 208 -3.76 23.51 0.71
C GLY A 208 -4.10 22.65 1.91
N SER A 209 -5.12 23.09 2.65
CA SER A 209 -5.66 22.33 3.77
C SER A 209 -7.13 22.01 3.63
N ASN A 210 -7.61 20.98 4.32
CA ASN A 210 -9.02 20.57 4.36
C ASN A 210 -9.57 20.31 2.95
N GLN A 211 -8.92 19.40 2.23
CA GLN A 211 -9.35 18.96 0.91
C GLN A 211 -10.04 17.60 1.06
N ASN A 212 -11.25 17.46 0.52
CA ASN A 212 -12.03 16.23 0.58
C ASN A 212 -12.48 15.81 -0.82
N ALA A 213 -12.21 14.57 -1.20
CA ALA A 213 -12.61 14.01 -2.49
C ALA A 213 -13.21 12.61 -2.31
N ASP A 214 -14.50 12.47 -2.58
CA ASP A 214 -15.22 11.20 -2.50
C ASP A 214 -15.70 10.77 -3.89
N LEU A 215 -15.12 9.69 -4.43
CA LEU A 215 -15.47 9.12 -5.73
C LEU A 215 -16.12 7.75 -5.57
N TYR A 216 -17.34 7.61 -6.08
CA TYR A 216 -18.06 6.34 -6.14
C TYR A 216 -18.44 6.02 -7.59
N GLN A 217 -17.99 4.87 -8.08
CA GLN A 217 -18.31 4.36 -9.41
C GLN A 217 -18.86 2.94 -9.33
N ASP A 218 -20.06 2.71 -9.83
CA ASP A 218 -20.66 1.39 -9.98
C ASP A 218 -21.10 1.16 -11.43
N GLY A 219 -20.51 0.17 -12.09
CA GLY A 219 -20.83 -0.18 -13.47
C GLY A 219 -19.59 -0.30 -14.35
N TRP A 220 -19.71 0.07 -15.62
CA TRP A 220 -18.69 -0.20 -16.63
C TRP A 220 -18.14 1.08 -17.26
N LEU A 221 -16.82 1.16 -17.46
CA LEU A 221 -16.18 2.24 -18.22
C LEU A 221 -16.48 3.65 -17.65
N ASN A 222 -16.73 3.79 -16.35
CA ASN A 222 -16.94 5.10 -15.75
C ASN A 222 -15.59 5.77 -15.48
N THR A 223 -15.50 7.08 -15.71
CA THR A 223 -14.31 7.90 -15.44
C THR A 223 -14.65 9.04 -14.49
N ALA A 224 -13.92 9.17 -13.38
CA ALA A 224 -14.06 10.26 -12.43
C ALA A 224 -12.69 10.89 -12.13
N THR A 225 -12.61 12.21 -12.22
CA THR A 225 -11.38 12.95 -11.94
C THR A 225 -11.67 14.13 -11.02
N VAL A 226 -10.93 14.23 -9.92
CA VAL A 226 -10.97 15.36 -9.00
C VAL A 226 -9.58 15.98 -8.92
N MET A 227 -9.51 17.28 -9.18
CA MET A 227 -8.32 18.09 -8.95
C MET A 227 -8.69 19.24 -8.00
N GLN A 228 -8.00 19.29 -6.86
CA GLN A 228 -8.19 20.28 -5.80
C GLN A 228 -6.86 20.97 -5.51
N THR A 229 -6.82 22.29 -5.70
CA THR A 229 -5.66 23.12 -5.40
C THR A 229 -6.06 24.24 -4.43
N GLY A 230 -5.41 24.34 -3.27
CA GLY A 230 -5.80 25.34 -2.24
C GLY A 230 -6.72 24.77 -1.17
N SER A 231 -7.27 25.63 -0.31
CA SER A 231 -7.87 25.17 0.95
C SER A 231 -9.40 25.07 0.92
N ASN A 232 -9.96 24.23 1.80
CA ASN A 232 -11.40 24.07 2.05
C ASN A 232 -12.19 23.65 0.80
N LEU A 233 -11.69 22.63 0.11
CA LEU A 233 -12.28 22.10 -1.12
C LEU A 233 -12.99 20.78 -0.84
N SER A 234 -14.16 20.60 -1.44
CA SER A 234 -14.92 19.35 -1.32
C SER A 234 -15.52 18.98 -2.67
N ALA A 235 -15.26 17.75 -3.10
CA ALA A 235 -15.81 17.17 -4.31
C ALA A 235 -16.39 15.79 -4.00
N THR A 236 -17.59 15.52 -4.51
CA THR A 236 -18.22 14.21 -4.43
C THR A 236 -18.75 13.83 -5.81
N ALA A 237 -18.39 12.65 -6.30
CA ALA A 237 -18.90 12.09 -7.54
C ALA A 237 -19.55 10.73 -7.29
N VAL A 238 -20.73 10.52 -7.85
CA VAL A 238 -21.43 9.23 -7.86
C VAL A 238 -21.79 8.92 -9.31
N GLN A 239 -21.22 7.86 -9.87
CA GLN A 239 -21.48 7.41 -11.24
C GLN A 239 -22.02 5.99 -11.22
N ILE A 240 -23.22 5.80 -11.75
CA ILE A 240 -23.87 4.49 -11.87
C ILE A 240 -24.16 4.23 -13.35
N GLY A 241 -23.80 3.06 -13.86
CA GLY A 241 -24.09 2.65 -15.23
C GLY A 241 -22.84 2.59 -16.11
N VAL A 242 -22.99 2.95 -17.39
CA VAL A 242 -21.97 2.71 -18.42
C VAL A 242 -21.45 4.00 -19.01
N GLY A 243 -20.13 4.18 -19.04
CA GLY A 243 -19.47 5.24 -19.82
C GLY A 243 -19.66 6.65 -19.26
N ASN A 244 -19.97 6.80 -17.96
CA ASN A 244 -20.15 8.12 -17.37
C ASN A 244 -18.80 8.82 -17.15
N THR A 245 -18.77 10.14 -17.33
CA THR A 245 -17.57 10.97 -17.06
C THR A 245 -17.92 12.09 -16.09
N ALA A 246 -17.09 12.29 -15.07
CA ALA A 246 -17.21 13.37 -14.09
C ALA A 246 -15.84 13.99 -13.87
N THR A 247 -15.78 15.33 -13.92
CA THR A 247 -14.52 16.06 -13.75
C THR A 247 -14.77 17.26 -12.84
N PHE A 248 -13.99 17.34 -11.76
CA PHE A 248 -13.99 18.46 -10.83
C PHE A 248 -12.62 19.11 -10.86
N ASN A 249 -12.59 20.42 -11.09
CA ASN A 249 -11.39 21.23 -10.97
C ASN A 249 -11.72 22.40 -10.04
N GLN A 250 -11.22 22.34 -8.81
CA GLN A 250 -11.49 23.32 -7.77
C GLN A 250 -10.20 24.01 -7.36
N THR A 251 -10.25 25.34 -7.29
CA THR A 251 -9.16 26.16 -6.76
C THR A 251 -9.69 26.98 -5.59
N GLY A 252 -9.08 26.81 -4.42
CA GLY A 252 -9.37 27.55 -3.19
C GLY A 252 -8.25 28.52 -2.84
N TRP A 253 -8.56 29.55 -2.05
CA TRP A 253 -7.61 30.54 -1.56
C TRP A 253 -7.55 30.50 -0.04
#